data_AF-Q0I6Q9-F1
#
_entry.id   AF-Q0I6Q9-F1
#
_cell.length_a   1.000
_cell.length_b   1.000
_cell.length_c   1.000
_cell.angle_alpha   90.00
_cell.angle_beta   90.00
_cell.angle_gamma   90.00
#
_symmetry.space_group_name_H-M   'P 1'
#
loop_
_entity.id
_entity.type
_entity.pdbx_description
1 polymer ?
#
loop_
_entity_poly.entity_id
_entity_poly.type
_entity_poly.pdbx_seq_one_letter_code
_entity_poly.pdbx_strand_id
1 'polypeptide(L)'
;MTVVTPLWCSWINRFLFALYRSLPAQFFPLVNLQMIHFARWVILPKDRWPGCSEKFKTRYSYLLFASNFNGTWDVYLDEFSDVISLGMDTMWYRSIGYPKSIPSSPFKSYIDDNSIECSYYYNALPGYSLRDVASALRVRKAINYLEEQLSDINTDQDKTDATKDDLFFQHFQSVMANLANHFPSTGKPPPHSLDNSLTQFSTESL
;
A
#
# COMPACT_ATOMS: atom_id res chain seq x y z
N MET A 1 -7.59 -0.98 5.81
CA MET A 1 -9.04 -1.26 5.75
C MET A 1 -9.26 -2.66 5.19
N THR A 2 -10.16 -3.43 5.81
CA THR A 2 -10.54 -4.77 5.32
C THR A 2 -12.06 -4.85 5.26
N VAL A 3 -12.60 -5.30 4.14
CA VAL A 3 -14.04 -5.36 3.85
C VAL A 3 -14.39 -6.77 3.38
N VAL A 4 -15.46 -7.34 3.92
CA VAL A 4 -15.91 -8.70 3.57
C VAL A 4 -17.37 -8.67 3.17
N THR A 5 -17.65 -8.92 1.89
CA THR A 5 -19.03 -8.89 1.38
C THR A 5 -19.47 -10.27 0.86
N PRO A 6 -20.71 -10.70 1.14
CA PRO A 6 -21.21 -11.95 0.60
C PRO A 6 -21.51 -11.81 -0.90
N LEU A 7 -21.10 -12.81 -1.67
CA LEU A 7 -21.36 -12.91 -3.11
C LEU A 7 -22.56 -13.81 -3.38
N TRP A 8 -23.51 -13.30 -4.16
CA TRP A 8 -24.62 -14.12 -4.64
C TRP A 8 -24.14 -15.18 -5.63
N CYS A 9 -23.16 -14.85 -6.47
CA CYS A 9 -22.68 -15.71 -7.54
C CYS A 9 -21.17 -15.54 -7.78
N SER A 10 -20.33 -16.43 -7.23
CA SER A 10 -18.88 -16.27 -7.29
C SER A 10 -18.23 -16.66 -8.63
N TRP A 11 -18.88 -17.47 -9.48
CA TRP A 11 -18.26 -17.87 -10.75
C TRP A 11 -18.16 -16.71 -11.74
N ILE A 12 -19.14 -15.81 -11.73
CA ILE A 12 -19.13 -14.58 -12.55
C ILE A 12 -17.97 -13.69 -12.11
N ASN A 13 -17.83 -13.44 -10.80
CA ASN A 13 -16.71 -12.64 -10.30
C ASN A 13 -15.36 -13.31 -10.55
N ARG A 14 -15.25 -14.64 -10.47
CA ARG A 14 -14.02 -15.36 -10.86
C ARG A 14 -13.67 -15.15 -12.33
N PHE A 15 -14.66 -15.20 -13.22
CA PHE A 15 -14.47 -14.91 -14.63
C PHE A 15 -14.02 -13.46 -14.84
N LEU A 16 -14.68 -12.49 -14.20
CA LEU A 16 -14.29 -11.08 -14.24
C LEU A 16 -12.86 -10.87 -13.73
N PHE A 17 -12.45 -11.57 -12.68
CA PHE A 17 -11.09 -11.49 -12.13
C PHE A 17 -10.05 -12.09 -13.08
N ALA A 18 -10.37 -13.21 -13.73
CA ALA A 18 -9.50 -13.82 -14.74
C ALA A 18 -9.34 -12.92 -15.98
N LEU A 19 -10.44 -12.31 -16.43
CA LEU A 19 -10.44 -11.33 -17.51
C LEU A 19 -9.62 -10.09 -17.13
N TYR A 20 -9.83 -9.57 -15.92
CA TYR A 20 -9.09 -8.42 -15.39
C TYR A 20 -7.59 -8.67 -15.31
N ARG A 21 -7.17 -9.85 -14.84
CA ARG A 21 -5.75 -10.24 -14.82
C ARG A 21 -5.11 -10.25 -16.21
N SER A 22 -5.92 -10.37 -17.27
CA SER A 22 -5.46 -10.38 -18.66
C SER A 22 -5.49 -8.99 -19.32
N LEU A 23 -6.27 -8.05 -18.78
CA LEU A 23 -6.49 -6.70 -19.33
C LEU A 23 -6.44 -5.59 -18.25
N PRO A 24 -5.32 -5.41 -17.53
CA PRO A 24 -5.28 -4.53 -16.36
C PRO A 24 -5.49 -3.04 -16.71
N ALA A 25 -4.98 -2.58 -17.86
CA ALA A 25 -4.95 -1.16 -18.23
C ALA A 25 -6.33 -0.54 -18.53
N GLN A 26 -7.36 -1.35 -18.80
CA GLN A 26 -8.70 -0.87 -19.16
C GLN A 26 -9.59 -0.57 -17.95
N PHE A 27 -9.30 -1.17 -16.79
CA PHE A 27 -10.15 -1.10 -15.60
C PHE A 27 -9.53 -0.34 -14.44
N PHE A 28 -8.21 -0.21 -14.44
CA PHE A 28 -7.47 0.61 -13.51
C PHE A 28 -6.63 1.52 -14.38
N PRO A 29 -7.19 2.68 -14.83
CA PRO A 29 -6.36 3.69 -15.44
C PRO A 29 -5.18 3.92 -14.49
N LEU A 30 -3.97 4.05 -15.02
CA LEU A 30 -2.71 4.26 -14.28
C LEU A 30 -2.72 5.65 -13.62
N VAL A 31 -3.78 5.94 -12.87
CA VAL A 31 -3.96 7.16 -12.13
C VAL A 31 -3.04 7.05 -10.94
N ASN A 32 -2.28 8.12 -10.76
CA ASN A 32 -1.28 8.30 -9.72
C ASN A 32 -1.99 8.47 -8.36
N LEU A 33 -2.69 7.43 -7.91
CA LEU A 33 -3.26 7.34 -6.56
C LEU A 33 -2.10 7.11 -5.59
N GLN A 34 -1.28 8.15 -5.41
CA GLN A 34 -0.10 8.13 -4.54
C GLN A 34 -0.43 7.74 -3.10
N MET A 35 -1.72 7.82 -2.72
CA MET A 35 -2.21 7.43 -1.42
C MET A 35 -2.38 5.92 -1.25
N ILE A 36 -2.57 5.13 -2.30
CA ILE A 36 -2.85 3.69 -2.20
C ILE A 36 -1.55 2.89 -2.36
N HIS A 37 -1.08 2.27 -1.28
CA HIS A 37 0.13 1.43 -1.30
C HIS A 37 -0.17 -0.01 -1.68
N PHE A 38 -1.36 -0.48 -1.30
CA PHE A 38 -1.77 -1.86 -1.51
C PHE A 38 -3.28 -1.94 -1.61
N ALA A 39 -3.79 -2.67 -2.59
CA ALA A 39 -5.19 -3.03 -2.68
C ALA A 39 -5.29 -4.44 -3.27
N ARG A 40 -6.09 -5.30 -2.64
CA ARG A 40 -6.26 -6.68 -3.09
C ARG A 40 -7.68 -7.16 -2.89
N TRP A 41 -8.20 -7.80 -3.93
CA TRP A 41 -9.46 -8.53 -3.89
C TRP A 41 -9.18 -10.03 -3.88
N VAL A 42 -9.88 -10.75 -3.01
CA VAL A 42 -9.77 -12.20 -2.86
C VAL A 42 -11.17 -12.78 -2.74
N ILE A 43 -11.48 -13.80 -3.54
CA ILE A 43 -12.73 -14.53 -3.42
C ILE A 43 -12.51 -15.72 -2.49
N LEU A 44 -13.15 -15.68 -1.34
CA LEU A 44 -13.21 -16.77 -0.38
C LEU A 44 -14.32 -17.76 -0.80
N PRO A 45 -13.97 -18.98 -1.21
CA PRO A 45 -14.96 -19.99 -1.60
C PRO A 45 -15.74 -20.49 -0.39
N LYS A 46 -17.00 -20.87 -0.60
CA LYS A 46 -17.89 -21.36 0.46
C LYS A 46 -17.41 -22.60 1.22
N ASP A 47 -16.53 -23.40 0.62
CA ASP A 47 -16.13 -24.74 1.04
C ASP A 47 -14.64 -24.89 1.35
N ARG A 48 -13.84 -23.84 1.14
CA ARG A 48 -12.38 -23.87 1.37
C ARG A 48 -11.94 -22.64 2.15
N TRP A 49 -12.50 -22.50 3.35
CA TRP A 49 -12.11 -21.44 4.27
C TRP A 49 -10.78 -21.77 4.96
N PRO A 50 -9.83 -20.82 5.01
CA PRO A 50 -8.54 -21.05 5.64
C PRO A 50 -8.71 -21.28 7.15
N GLY A 51 -8.03 -22.29 7.69
CA GLY A 51 -8.07 -22.61 9.12
C GLY A 51 -9.35 -23.31 9.60
N CYS A 52 -10.28 -23.65 8.70
CA CYS A 52 -11.50 -24.37 9.05
C CYS A 52 -11.46 -25.85 8.60
N SER A 53 -12.20 -26.71 9.30
CA SER A 53 -12.39 -28.11 8.88
C SER A 53 -13.10 -28.18 7.52
N GLU A 54 -12.86 -29.24 6.74
CA GLU A 54 -13.54 -29.51 5.46
C GLU A 54 -15.09 -29.54 5.56
N LYS A 55 -15.60 -29.76 6.78
CA LYS A 55 -17.05 -29.74 7.07
C LYS A 55 -17.62 -28.33 7.19
N PHE A 56 -16.78 -27.32 7.42
CA PHE A 56 -17.22 -25.94 7.51
C PHE A 56 -17.59 -25.41 6.13
N LYS A 57 -18.87 -25.07 5.96
CA LYS A 57 -19.40 -24.52 4.73
C LYS A 57 -20.20 -23.27 5.04
N THR A 58 -19.88 -22.18 4.34
CA THR A 58 -20.66 -20.95 4.43
C THR A 58 -21.81 -20.96 3.42
N ARG A 59 -22.84 -20.17 3.70
CA ARG A 59 -24.00 -20.01 2.80
C ARG A 59 -23.61 -19.38 1.47
N TYR A 60 -22.68 -18.42 1.50
CA TYR A 60 -22.19 -17.67 0.35
C TYR A 60 -20.67 -17.84 0.20
N SER A 61 -20.17 -17.63 -1.01
CA SER A 61 -18.76 -17.25 -1.18
C SER A 61 -18.63 -15.78 -0.77
N TYR A 62 -17.46 -15.35 -0.31
CA TYR A 62 -17.25 -13.97 0.13
C TYR A 62 -16.19 -13.29 -0.72
N LEU A 63 -16.35 -11.98 -0.92
CA LEU A 63 -15.33 -11.12 -1.49
C LEU A 63 -14.64 -10.39 -0.35
N LEU A 64 -13.37 -10.68 -0.16
CA LEU A 64 -12.48 -9.98 0.74
C LEU A 64 -11.76 -8.89 -0.05
N PHE A 65 -11.91 -7.65 0.37
CA PHE A 65 -11.12 -6.52 -0.10
C PHE A 65 -10.23 -6.04 1.04
N ALA A 66 -8.92 -5.97 0.79
CA ALA A 66 -7.95 -5.44 1.72
C ALA A 66 -7.18 -4.31 1.06
N SER A 67 -7.16 -3.14 1.70
CA SER A 67 -6.47 -1.95 1.21
C SER A 67 -5.66 -1.27 2.29
N ASN A 68 -4.48 -0.80 1.92
CA ASN A 68 -3.59 0.02 2.71
C ASN A 68 -3.34 1.36 2.01
N PHE A 69 -3.66 2.44 2.69
CA PHE A 69 -3.63 3.79 2.13
C PHE A 69 -3.22 4.83 3.17
N ASN A 70 -2.77 5.98 2.68
CA ASN A 70 -2.55 7.17 3.49
C ASN A 70 -3.78 8.08 3.47
N GLY A 71 -4.08 8.74 4.58
CA GLY A 71 -5.17 9.72 4.67
C GLY A 71 -6.35 9.22 5.48
N THR A 72 -7.43 10.01 5.49
CA THR A 72 -8.67 9.63 6.17
C THR A 72 -9.47 8.66 5.31
N TRP A 73 -10.26 7.82 5.97
CA TRP A 73 -11.14 6.86 5.29
C TRP A 73 -12.11 7.53 4.31
N ASP A 74 -12.63 8.70 4.68
CA ASP A 74 -13.64 9.42 3.90
C ASP A 74 -13.09 9.95 2.58
N VAL A 75 -11.93 10.61 2.63
CA VAL A 75 -11.21 11.13 1.45
C VAL A 75 -10.77 9.97 0.56
N TYR A 76 -10.27 8.89 1.16
CA TYR A 76 -9.87 7.70 0.41
C TYR A 76 -11.03 7.11 -0.39
N LEU A 77 -12.20 6.91 0.21
CA LEU A 77 -13.34 6.31 -0.49
C LEU A 77 -13.96 7.22 -1.55
N ASP A 78 -13.95 8.54 -1.36
CA ASP A 78 -14.39 9.48 -2.40
C ASP A 78 -13.46 9.43 -3.61
N GLU A 79 -12.14 9.56 -3.39
CA GLU A 79 -11.16 9.46 -4.48
C GLU A 79 -11.25 8.10 -5.19
N PHE A 80 -11.42 7.02 -4.43
CA PHE A 80 -11.52 5.67 -4.95
C PHE A 80 -12.80 5.45 -5.78
N SER A 81 -13.92 6.04 -5.32
CA SER A 81 -15.20 6.06 -6.04
C SER A 81 -15.12 6.83 -7.35
N ASP A 82 -14.56 8.04 -7.31
CA ASP A 82 -14.56 8.92 -8.49
C ASP A 82 -13.59 8.44 -9.56
N VAL A 83 -12.41 7.94 -9.16
CA VAL A 83 -11.33 7.58 -10.09
C VAL A 83 -11.50 6.19 -10.68
N ILE A 84 -12.00 5.21 -9.90
CA ILE A 84 -12.05 3.79 -10.30
C ILE A 84 -13.48 3.21 -10.20
N SER A 85 -14.51 4.06 -10.34
CA SER A 85 -15.93 3.65 -10.31
C SER A 85 -16.24 2.38 -11.12
N LEU A 86 -15.79 2.33 -12.38
CA LEU A 86 -16.00 1.17 -13.26
C LEU A 86 -15.32 -0.10 -12.74
N GLY A 87 -14.09 0.02 -12.24
CA GLY A 87 -13.36 -1.10 -11.65
C GLY A 87 -14.05 -1.61 -10.39
N MET A 88 -14.50 -0.72 -9.51
CA MET A 88 -15.23 -1.07 -8.29
C MET A 88 -16.55 -1.76 -8.59
N ASP A 89 -17.35 -1.20 -9.50
CA ASP A 89 -18.63 -1.76 -9.89
C ASP A 89 -18.47 -3.17 -10.49
N THR A 90 -17.36 -3.41 -11.19
CA THR A 90 -17.04 -4.73 -11.72
C THR A 90 -16.65 -5.70 -10.60
N MET A 91 -15.83 -5.29 -9.63
CA MET A 91 -15.39 -6.16 -8.53
C MET A 91 -16.54 -6.53 -7.58
N TRP A 92 -17.43 -5.58 -7.27
CA TRP A 92 -18.60 -5.79 -6.41
C TRP A 92 -19.89 -6.14 -7.16
N TYR A 93 -19.84 -6.38 -8.47
CA TYR A 93 -21.01 -6.58 -9.33
C TYR A 93 -22.03 -7.61 -8.80
N ARG A 94 -21.55 -8.71 -8.21
CA ARG A 94 -22.39 -9.78 -7.61
C ARG A 94 -22.38 -9.80 -6.08
N SER A 95 -21.88 -8.76 -5.44
CA SER A 95 -21.96 -8.59 -3.99
C SER A 95 -23.39 -8.25 -3.60
N ILE A 96 -23.91 -8.92 -2.57
CA ILE A 96 -25.27 -8.72 -2.09
C ILE A 96 -25.34 -7.32 -1.46
N GLY A 97 -26.36 -6.54 -1.85
CA GLY A 97 -26.62 -5.21 -1.29
C GLY A 97 -25.71 -4.09 -1.81
N TYR A 98 -24.86 -4.34 -2.81
CA TYR A 98 -23.97 -3.31 -3.34
C TYR A 98 -24.73 -2.17 -4.05
N PRO A 99 -24.59 -0.90 -3.61
CA PRO A 99 -25.39 0.22 -4.11
C PRO A 99 -24.82 0.91 -5.38
N LYS A 100 -23.75 0.35 -5.98
CA LYS A 100 -22.84 1.01 -6.95
C LYS A 100 -21.88 2.00 -6.28
N SER A 101 -20.80 2.29 -6.98
CA SER A 101 -19.74 3.21 -6.55
C SER A 101 -20.23 4.65 -6.43
N ILE A 102 -21.02 5.08 -7.43
CA ILE A 102 -21.59 6.43 -7.51
C ILE A 102 -23.11 6.34 -7.28
N PRO A 103 -23.69 7.13 -6.36
CA PRO A 103 -23.07 8.16 -5.52
C PRO A 103 -22.25 7.59 -4.36
N SER A 104 -21.24 8.33 -3.87
CA SER A 104 -20.27 7.82 -2.89
C SER A 104 -20.85 7.59 -1.49
N SER A 105 -21.88 8.34 -1.06
CA SER A 105 -22.46 8.20 0.28
C SER A 105 -23.07 6.82 0.59
N PRO A 106 -23.95 6.22 -0.25
CA PRO A 106 -24.43 4.87 -0.01
C PRO A 106 -23.31 3.83 -0.14
N PHE A 107 -22.33 4.05 -1.01
CA PHE A 107 -21.15 3.19 -1.11
C PHE A 107 -20.33 3.18 0.17
N LYS A 108 -20.03 4.36 0.74
CA LYS A 108 -19.36 4.52 2.03
C LYS A 108 -20.08 3.78 3.15
N SER A 109 -21.40 3.95 3.24
CA SER A 109 -22.24 3.26 4.23
C SER A 109 -22.15 1.74 4.07
N TYR A 110 -22.25 1.25 2.82
CA TYR A 110 -22.10 -0.18 2.52
C TYR A 110 -20.72 -0.72 2.89
N ILE A 111 -19.65 0.04 2.66
CA ILE A 111 -18.29 -0.36 3.04
C ILE A 111 -18.14 -0.39 4.56
N ASP A 112 -18.66 0.61 5.27
CA ASP A 112 -18.62 0.68 6.73
C ASP A 112 -19.31 -0.53 7.37
N ASP A 113 -20.54 -0.84 6.94
CA ASP A 113 -21.35 -1.98 7.40
C ASP A 113 -20.68 -3.34 7.18
N ASN A 114 -19.81 -3.45 6.17
CA ASN A 114 -19.12 -4.69 5.80
C ASN A 114 -17.62 -4.66 6.16
N SER A 115 -17.17 -3.61 6.86
CA SER A 115 -15.77 -3.47 7.26
C SER A 115 -15.49 -4.25 8.53
N ILE A 116 -14.26 -4.76 8.62
CA ILE A 116 -13.74 -5.38 9.84
C ILE A 116 -12.75 -4.39 10.43
N GLU A 117 -12.99 -4.02 11.69
CA GLU A 117 -12.11 -3.15 12.44
C GLU A 117 -10.72 -3.81 12.58
N CYS A 118 -9.68 -3.04 12.24
CA CYS A 118 -8.31 -3.51 12.34
C CYS A 118 -7.83 -3.30 13.78
N SER A 119 -7.77 -4.37 14.57
CA SER A 119 -7.35 -4.27 15.98
C SER A 119 -5.90 -3.85 16.16
N TYR A 120 -5.01 -4.24 15.24
CA TYR A 120 -3.59 -3.90 15.27
C TYR A 120 -3.07 -3.65 13.87
N TYR A 121 -2.41 -2.51 13.69
CA TYR A 121 -1.74 -2.15 12.45
C TYR A 121 -0.23 -2.10 12.68
N TYR A 122 0.50 -2.96 11.98
CA TYR A 122 1.95 -2.99 12.06
C TYR A 122 2.59 -2.02 11.08
N ASN A 123 3.43 -1.12 11.59
CA ASN A 123 4.30 -0.29 10.78
C ASN A 123 5.76 -0.66 11.05
N ALA A 124 6.47 -1.11 10.02
CA ALA A 124 7.89 -1.47 10.13
C ALA A 124 8.81 -0.26 10.35
N LEU A 125 8.38 0.95 9.97
CA LEU A 125 9.15 2.18 10.02
C LEU A 125 8.33 3.29 10.68
N PRO A 126 8.04 3.20 11.99
CA PRO A 126 7.34 4.25 12.70
C PRO A 126 8.13 5.57 12.64
N GLY A 127 7.43 6.69 12.42
CA GLY A 127 8.05 8.03 12.34
C GLY A 127 8.60 8.42 10.98
N TYR A 128 8.63 7.52 9.99
CA TYR A 128 9.08 7.82 8.64
C TYR A 128 7.91 7.85 7.65
N SER A 129 7.86 8.88 6.82
CA SER A 129 6.91 8.95 5.70
C SER A 129 7.40 8.08 4.53
N LEU A 130 6.49 7.74 3.61
CA LEU A 130 6.86 7.07 2.35
C LEU A 130 7.95 7.85 1.60
N ARG A 131 7.87 9.18 1.61
CA ARG A 131 8.86 10.05 0.97
C ARG A 131 10.23 9.86 1.59
N ASP A 132 10.32 9.78 2.91
CA ASP A 132 11.58 9.57 3.62
C ASP A 132 12.20 8.22 3.26
N VAL A 133 11.40 7.16 3.26
CA VAL A 133 11.86 5.81 2.88
C VAL A 133 12.32 5.78 1.43
N ALA A 134 11.55 6.38 0.51
CA ALA A 134 11.92 6.45 -0.89
C ALA A 134 13.21 7.27 -1.12
N SER A 135 13.39 8.36 -0.38
CA SER A 135 14.62 9.17 -0.40
C SER A 135 15.81 8.40 0.16
N ALA A 136 15.66 7.71 1.29
CA ALA A 136 16.70 6.87 1.88
C ALA A 136 17.13 5.75 0.92
N LEU A 137 16.19 5.11 0.24
CA LEU A 137 16.49 4.09 -0.78
C LEU A 137 17.24 4.67 -1.99
N ARG A 138 16.94 5.90 -2.41
CA ARG A 138 17.71 6.60 -3.47
C ARG A 138 19.14 6.87 -3.04
N VAL A 139 19.33 7.41 -1.83
CA VAL A 139 20.67 7.65 -1.26
C VAL A 139 21.46 6.35 -1.18
N ARG A 140 20.85 5.26 -0.69
CA ARG A 140 21.50 3.94 -0.63
C ARG A 140 21.96 3.46 -2.00
N LYS A 141 21.12 3.56 -3.03
CA LYS A 141 21.49 3.17 -4.41
C LYS A 141 22.67 4.00 -4.94
N ALA A 142 22.67 5.30 -4.66
CA ALA A 142 23.72 6.20 -5.07
C ALA A 142 25.06 5.89 -4.38
N ILE A 143 25.04 5.56 -3.09
CA ILE A 143 26.24 5.12 -2.36
C ILE A 143 26.79 3.82 -2.95
N ASN A 144 25.93 2.81 -3.19
CA ASN A 144 26.35 1.55 -3.80
C ASN A 144 26.99 1.77 -5.19
N TYR A 145 26.40 2.66 -6.00
CA TYR A 145 26.98 3.03 -7.29
C TYR A 145 28.37 3.66 -7.14
N LEU A 146 28.56 4.58 -6.19
CA LEU A 146 29.87 5.19 -5.94
C LEU A 146 30.89 4.15 -5.44
N GLU A 147 30.48 3.20 -4.61
CA GLU A 147 31.33 2.10 -4.13
C GLU A 147 31.82 1.23 -5.28
N GLU A 148 30.93 0.85 -6.22
CA GLU A 148 31.29 0.11 -7.43
C GLU A 148 32.30 0.88 -8.29
N GLN A 149 32.04 2.18 -8.57
CA GLN A 149 32.98 3.00 -9.36
C GLN A 149 34.33 3.19 -8.66
N LEU A 150 34.33 3.36 -7.34
CA LEU A 150 35.57 3.50 -6.57
C LEU A 150 36.40 2.21 -6.63
N SER A 151 35.75 1.04 -6.55
CA SER A 151 36.42 -0.26 -6.69
C SER A 151 37.10 -0.40 -8.05
N ASP A 152 36.43 0.00 -9.13
CA ASP A 152 36.98 -0.02 -10.49
C ASP A 152 38.18 0.93 -10.64
N ILE A 153 38.06 2.17 -10.14
CA ILE A 153 39.13 3.17 -10.17
C ILE A 153 40.37 2.70 -9.39
N ASN A 154 40.16 2.03 -8.24
CA ASN A 154 41.24 1.56 -7.39
C ASN A 154 41.95 0.31 -7.94
N THR A 155 41.24 -0.52 -8.71
CA THR A 155 41.81 -1.74 -9.31
C THR A 155 42.74 -1.42 -10.47
N ASP A 156 42.55 -0.27 -11.13
CA ASP A 156 43.36 0.21 -12.24
C ASP A 156 44.75 0.70 -11.76
N GLN A 157 45.78 -0.11 -11.99
CA GLN A 157 47.16 0.18 -11.54
C GLN A 157 47.88 1.21 -12.41
N ASP A 158 47.40 1.49 -13.62
CA ASP A 158 48.07 2.37 -14.58
C ASP A 158 47.78 3.86 -14.37
N LYS A 159 46.87 4.22 -13.45
CA LYS A 159 46.48 5.61 -13.16
C LYS A 159 47.20 6.18 -11.94
N THR A 160 47.73 7.39 -12.08
CA THR A 160 48.29 8.20 -10.99
C THR A 160 47.22 8.58 -9.95
N ASP A 161 47.61 8.73 -8.69
CA ASP A 161 46.69 9.07 -7.59
C ASP A 161 45.86 10.34 -7.86
N ALA A 162 46.48 11.40 -8.40
CA ALA A 162 45.76 12.63 -8.77
C ALA A 162 44.67 12.39 -9.85
N THR A 163 44.91 11.47 -10.78
CA THR A 163 43.94 11.10 -11.82
C THR A 163 42.79 10.25 -11.25
N LYS A 164 43.07 9.44 -10.22
CA LYS A 164 42.04 8.66 -9.52
C LYS A 164 41.10 9.57 -8.71
N ASP A 165 41.66 10.58 -8.04
CA ASP A 165 40.88 11.58 -7.30
C ASP A 165 39.96 12.39 -8.21
N ASP A 166 40.47 12.86 -9.36
CA ASP A 166 39.67 13.60 -10.34
C ASP A 166 38.49 12.77 -10.87
N LEU A 167 38.73 11.50 -11.18
CA LEU A 167 37.68 10.56 -11.62
C LEU A 167 36.64 10.33 -10.52
N PHE A 168 37.09 10.14 -9.28
CA PHE A 168 36.18 10.03 -8.14
C PHE A 168 35.30 11.27 -8.00
N PHE A 169 35.89 12.47 -8.03
CA PHE A 169 35.13 13.72 -7.90
C PHE A 169 34.12 13.92 -9.03
N GLN A 170 34.45 13.49 -10.25
CA GLN A 170 33.51 13.53 -11.38
C GLN A 170 32.26 12.68 -11.11
N HIS A 171 32.43 11.43 -10.67
CA HIS A 171 31.31 10.56 -10.31
C HIS A 171 30.54 11.10 -9.09
N PHE A 172 31.25 11.54 -8.05
CA PHE A 172 30.67 12.09 -6.83
C PHE A 172 29.80 13.33 -7.11
N GLN A 173 30.30 14.30 -7.88
CA GLN A 173 29.56 15.51 -8.23
C GLN A 173 28.28 15.19 -9.02
N SER A 174 28.37 14.24 -9.97
CA SER A 174 27.20 13.80 -10.74
C SER A 174 26.11 13.20 -9.85
N VAL A 175 26.50 12.42 -8.85
CA VAL A 175 25.58 11.79 -7.89
C VAL A 175 24.97 12.84 -6.96
N MET A 176 25.78 13.75 -6.43
CA MET A 176 25.31 14.81 -5.53
C MET A 176 24.35 15.78 -6.21
N ALA A 177 24.62 16.16 -7.48
CA ALA A 177 23.71 17.01 -8.26
C ALA A 177 22.33 16.35 -8.44
N ASN A 178 22.29 15.03 -8.65
CA ASN A 178 21.05 14.28 -8.78
C ASN A 178 20.34 14.08 -7.42
N LEU A 179 21.08 13.88 -6.32
CA LEU A 179 20.50 13.63 -5.00
C LEU A 179 20.00 14.89 -4.29
N ALA A 180 20.61 16.05 -4.54
CA ALA A 180 20.32 17.29 -3.81
C ALA A 180 18.82 17.64 -3.74
N ASN A 181 18.07 17.39 -4.82
CA ASN A 181 16.63 17.67 -4.89
C ASN A 181 15.74 16.60 -4.23
N HIS A 182 16.33 15.49 -3.79
CA HIS A 182 15.60 14.32 -3.28
C HIS A 182 15.73 14.15 -1.77
N PHE A 183 16.49 14.99 -1.07
CA PHE A 183 16.52 14.95 0.38
C PHE A 183 15.16 15.34 0.97
N PRO A 184 14.66 14.60 1.97
CA PRO A 184 13.44 14.99 2.65
C PRO A 184 13.66 16.34 3.34
N SER A 185 12.66 17.22 3.27
CA SER A 185 12.57 18.36 4.18
C SER A 185 12.47 17.80 5.60
N THR A 186 13.21 18.38 6.55
CA THR A 186 13.18 18.04 7.99
C THR A 186 11.86 18.48 8.65
N GLY A 187 10.73 18.16 8.02
CA GLY A 187 9.40 18.34 8.57
C GLY A 187 9.18 17.41 9.76
N LYS A 188 8.35 17.85 10.71
CA LYS A 188 7.98 17.03 11.87
C LYS A 188 7.31 15.74 11.40
N PRO A 189 7.63 14.59 12.02
CA PRO A 189 6.92 13.35 11.73
C PRO A 189 5.42 13.51 12.00
N PRO A 190 4.56 12.81 11.25
CA PRO A 190 3.11 12.86 11.49
C PRO A 190 2.79 12.41 12.92
N PRO A 191 1.82 13.04 13.59
CA PRO A 191 1.43 12.66 14.93
C PRO A 191 0.98 11.20 14.93
N HIS A 192 1.65 10.38 15.76
CA HIS A 192 1.14 9.06 16.12
C HIS A 192 -0.17 9.22 16.88
N SER A 193 -1.07 8.25 16.78
CA SER A 193 -2.24 8.16 17.66
C SER A 193 -1.75 8.15 19.11
N LEU A 194 -1.96 9.27 19.82
CA LEU A 194 -1.80 9.32 21.27
C LEU A 194 -2.98 8.59 21.88
N ASP A 195 -2.83 7.30 22.11
CA ASP A 195 -3.67 6.61 23.10
C ASP A 195 -2.81 5.70 23.97
N ASN A 196 -1.99 6.35 24.80
CA ASN A 196 -1.54 5.77 26.06
C ASN A 196 -2.56 6.19 27.14
N SER A 197 -3.77 5.63 27.08
CA SER A 197 -4.60 5.45 28.26
C SER A 197 -3.95 4.38 29.14
N LEU A 198 -2.85 4.80 29.77
CA LEU A 198 -2.18 4.09 30.84
C LEU A 198 -3.19 3.81 31.97
N THR A 199 -3.46 2.53 32.20
CA THR A 199 -3.30 1.93 33.52
C THR A 199 -3.69 2.82 34.71
N GLN A 200 -5.00 2.98 34.96
CA GLN A 200 -5.47 3.08 36.33
C GLN A 200 -5.56 1.66 36.92
N PHE A 201 -4.43 1.17 37.40
CA PHE A 201 -4.44 0.12 38.42
C PHE A 201 -5.05 0.73 39.69
N SER A 202 -6.30 0.38 39.96
CA SER A 202 -6.98 0.65 41.23
C SER A 202 -6.20 -0.04 42.35
N THR A 203 -5.35 0.73 43.03
CA THR A 203 -4.88 0.41 44.38
C THR A 203 -5.65 1.32 45.32
N GLU A 204 -6.69 0.79 45.95
CA GLU A 204 -7.07 1.23 47.29
C GLU A 204 -7.88 0.11 47.97
N SER A 205 -7.33 -0.31 49.09
CA SER A 205 -7.83 -1.29 50.04
C SER A 205 -8.79 -0.64 51.03
N LEU A 206 -10.02 -1.15 51.12
CA LEU A 206 -10.76 -1.58 52.33
C LEU A 206 -12.24 -1.80 51.98
#